data_AF-A0A1Y1QQR5-F1
#
_entry.id   AF-A0A1Y1QQR5-F1
#
_cell.length_a   1.000
_cell.length_b   1.000
_cell.length_c   1.000
_cell.angle_alpha   90.00
_cell.angle_beta   90.00
_cell.angle_gamma   90.00
#
_symmetry.space_group_name_H-M   'P 1'
#
loop_
_entity.id
_entity.type
_entity.pdbx_description
1 polymer ?
#
loop_
_entity_poly.entity_id
_entity_poly.type
_entity_poly.pdbx_seq_one_letter_code
_entity_poly.pdbx_strand_id
1 'polypeptide(L)'
;MAANIANAACATVGIEVELLAPAGSDRRALAELIAKRLNGSVRAFFHTDSEPSKVQGKPLFYHLTQGFAVHDAHGKLIAKCVDDITLQHDLNKDAPAAPGWYRLVSDEIRLLRLIARHSQADLPIAASLQAVGELFGTQPQASAGGVYRLSDGSGASIALAAPLPGERERACELITAPLAADDHDTLALLLDCAAELGFLLPLEGATHLHFDGTPFCHPATLQQLVNTLHPQREALRQQLHTNPHCRRLGAWSESLLASINAADFSQLTWDEARARLAQLSKKELTKYCDFNIRNIIVPTAGKHTVEVRILPSTLVADVIQAAIDQFQTCFAQVIAETR
;
A
#
# COMPACT_ATOMS: atom_id res chain seq x y z
N MET A 1 18.97 -22.51 19.69
CA MET A 1 18.32 -21.21 20.01
C MET A 1 18.28 -20.30 18.79
N ALA A 2 19.40 -20.07 18.08
CA ALA A 2 19.46 -19.28 16.84
C ALA A 2 18.51 -19.78 15.72
N ALA A 3 18.45 -21.10 15.46
CA ALA A 3 17.55 -21.67 14.45
C ALA A 3 16.04 -21.46 14.76
N ASN A 4 15.65 -21.46 16.04
CA ASN A 4 14.26 -21.19 16.44
C ASN A 4 13.91 -19.69 16.36
N ILE A 5 14.90 -18.80 16.54
CA ILE A 5 14.72 -17.35 16.38
C ILE A 5 14.62 -17.00 14.89
N ALA A 6 15.40 -17.67 14.04
CA ALA A 6 15.39 -17.49 12.59
C ALA A 6 14.10 -17.98 11.93
N ASN A 7 13.56 -19.13 12.36
CA ASN A 7 12.25 -19.61 11.88
C ASN A 7 11.05 -18.81 12.41
N ALA A 8 11.19 -18.13 13.57
CA ALA A 8 10.15 -17.25 14.10
C ALA A 8 10.21 -15.83 13.48
N ALA A 9 11.40 -15.40 13.05
CA ALA A 9 11.58 -14.14 12.35
C ALA A 9 10.96 -14.26 10.96
N CYS A 10 9.98 -13.39 10.65
CA CYS A 10 9.21 -13.43 9.41
C CYS A 10 8.12 -14.52 9.33
N ALA A 11 7.61 -15.00 10.48
CA ALA A 11 6.50 -15.97 10.51
C ALA A 11 5.22 -15.47 9.81
N THR A 12 5.06 -14.16 9.67
CA THR A 12 3.94 -13.55 8.94
C THR A 12 4.40 -12.61 7.85
N VAL A 13 3.63 -12.58 6.75
CA VAL A 13 3.85 -11.72 5.60
C VAL A 13 2.53 -11.09 5.15
N GLY A 14 2.56 -9.77 4.92
CA GLY A 14 1.49 -9.07 4.20
C GLY A 14 1.82 -9.05 2.71
N ILE A 15 0.81 -9.17 1.85
CA ILE A 15 0.99 -9.23 0.40
C ILE A 15 0.11 -8.16 -0.23
N GLU A 16 0.69 -7.35 -1.11
CA GLU A 16 -0.03 -6.39 -1.95
C GLU A 16 0.14 -6.84 -3.42
N VAL A 17 -0.95 -7.10 -4.13
CA VAL A 17 -0.94 -7.47 -5.56
C VAL A 17 -1.71 -6.42 -6.36
N GLU A 18 -1.02 -5.77 -7.29
CA GLU A 18 -1.62 -4.76 -8.18
C GLU A 18 -2.31 -5.44 -9.37
N LEU A 19 -3.61 -5.23 -9.51
CA LEU A 19 -4.50 -5.86 -10.47
C LEU A 19 -5.39 -4.82 -11.16
N LEU A 20 -6.04 -5.22 -12.24
CA LEU A 20 -6.99 -4.40 -12.97
C LEU A 20 -8.28 -5.18 -13.24
N ALA A 21 -9.42 -4.67 -12.76
CA ALA A 21 -10.71 -5.27 -13.08
C ALA A 21 -10.98 -5.20 -14.61
N PRO A 22 -11.67 -6.19 -15.19
CA PRO A 22 -12.08 -6.10 -16.60
C PRO A 22 -13.05 -4.92 -16.81
N ALA A 23 -13.18 -4.47 -18.06
CA ALA A 23 -14.11 -3.40 -18.40
C ALA A 23 -15.55 -3.77 -18.02
N GLY A 24 -16.27 -2.83 -17.39
CA GLY A 24 -17.62 -3.06 -16.87
C GLY A 24 -17.69 -3.75 -15.50
N SER A 25 -16.54 -4.04 -14.88
CA SER A 25 -16.41 -4.51 -13.50
C SER A 25 -15.59 -3.51 -12.68
N ASP A 26 -15.38 -3.78 -11.40
CA ASP A 26 -14.65 -2.91 -10.49
C ASP A 26 -13.98 -3.69 -9.35
N ARG A 27 -13.18 -2.99 -8.54
CA ARG A 27 -12.51 -3.58 -7.36
C ARG A 27 -13.49 -4.04 -6.26
N ARG A 28 -14.74 -3.58 -6.26
CA ARG A 28 -15.76 -4.02 -5.30
C ARG A 28 -16.23 -5.43 -5.63
N ALA A 29 -16.36 -5.77 -6.91
CA ALA A 29 -16.74 -7.11 -7.35
C ALA A 29 -15.79 -8.20 -6.80
N LEU A 30 -14.47 -7.93 -6.79
CA LEU A 30 -13.48 -8.83 -6.20
C LEU A 30 -13.71 -9.02 -4.69
N ALA A 31 -13.87 -7.92 -3.95
CA ALA A 31 -14.15 -7.99 -2.52
C ALA A 31 -15.42 -8.80 -2.21
N GLU A 32 -16.48 -8.62 -3.00
CA GLU A 32 -17.76 -9.33 -2.84
C GLU A 32 -17.64 -10.83 -3.14
N LEU A 33 -16.89 -11.21 -4.17
CA LEU A 33 -16.67 -12.63 -4.47
C LEU A 33 -15.85 -13.32 -3.37
N ILE A 34 -14.78 -12.68 -2.88
CA ILE A 34 -13.97 -13.22 -1.77
C ILE A 34 -14.86 -13.39 -0.53
N ALA A 35 -15.63 -12.36 -0.17
CA ALA A 35 -16.54 -12.43 0.97
C ALA A 35 -17.55 -13.58 0.81
N LYS A 36 -18.12 -13.76 -0.38
CA LYS A 36 -19.05 -14.86 -0.67
C LYS A 36 -18.39 -16.23 -0.49
N ARG A 37 -17.15 -16.43 -0.96
CA ARG A 37 -16.40 -17.69 -0.83
C ARG A 37 -16.11 -18.04 0.63
N LEU A 38 -15.93 -17.03 1.48
CA LEU A 38 -15.59 -17.17 2.90
C LEU A 38 -16.81 -17.07 3.84
N ASN A 39 -18.04 -17.02 3.29
CA ASN A 39 -19.27 -16.72 4.05
C ASN A 39 -19.14 -15.48 4.94
N GLY A 40 -18.41 -14.49 4.43
CA GLY A 40 -18.02 -13.27 5.11
C GLY A 40 -18.82 -12.06 4.69
N SER A 41 -18.21 -10.88 4.87
CA SER A 41 -18.84 -9.59 4.58
C SER A 41 -17.87 -8.59 3.96
N VAL A 42 -18.39 -7.63 3.22
CA VAL A 42 -17.63 -6.49 2.69
C VAL A 42 -18.03 -5.23 3.44
N ARG A 43 -17.03 -4.44 3.85
CA ARG A 43 -17.22 -3.11 4.42
C ARG A 43 -16.50 -2.07 3.56
N ALA A 44 -17.25 -1.12 3.03
CA ALA A 44 -16.66 0.03 2.36
C ALA A 44 -15.93 0.95 3.36
N PHE A 45 -14.81 1.51 2.93
CA PHE A 45 -14.06 2.51 3.69
C PHE A 45 -13.36 3.48 2.74
N PHE A 46 -12.92 4.62 3.26
CA PHE A 46 -12.11 5.55 2.49
C PHE A 46 -10.63 5.15 2.52
N HIS A 47 -10.10 4.74 1.38
CA HIS A 47 -8.66 4.56 1.17
C HIS A 47 -8.00 5.91 0.91
N THR A 48 -6.89 6.19 1.59
CA THR A 48 -6.18 7.47 1.47
C THR A 48 -4.94 7.34 0.62
N ASP A 49 -4.80 8.20 -0.38
CA ASP A 49 -3.58 8.32 -1.18
C ASP A 49 -3.29 9.79 -1.53
N SER A 50 -2.24 10.04 -2.31
CA SER A 50 -1.78 11.37 -2.69
C SER A 50 -1.27 11.40 -4.12
N GLU A 51 -1.48 12.54 -4.79
CA GLU A 51 -0.98 12.81 -6.13
C GLU A 51 -0.13 14.08 -6.15
N PRO A 52 0.91 14.16 -7.01
CA PRO A 52 1.63 15.40 -7.25
C PRO A 52 0.68 16.51 -7.69
N SER A 53 0.77 17.65 -7.02
CA SER A 53 -0.02 18.83 -7.38
C SER A 53 0.75 19.74 -8.32
N LYS A 54 0.04 20.25 -9.34
CA LYS A 54 0.57 21.29 -10.26
C LYS A 54 0.42 22.71 -9.69
N VAL A 55 -0.19 22.87 -8.52
CA VAL A 55 -0.44 24.18 -7.89
C VAL A 55 0.83 24.66 -7.20
N GLN A 56 1.25 25.89 -7.50
CA GLN A 56 2.43 26.51 -6.89
C GLN A 56 2.30 26.53 -5.34
N GLY A 57 3.35 26.10 -4.64
CA GLY A 57 3.38 26.05 -3.18
C GLY A 57 2.63 24.88 -2.55
N LYS A 58 1.93 24.06 -3.33
CA LYS A 58 1.23 22.85 -2.88
C LYS A 58 1.78 21.66 -3.65
N PRO A 59 2.77 20.92 -3.11
CA PRO A 59 3.41 19.85 -3.85
C PRO A 59 2.55 18.59 -4.00
N LEU A 60 1.53 18.43 -3.16
CA LEU A 60 0.66 17.25 -3.13
C LEU A 60 -0.81 17.66 -2.94
N PHE A 61 -1.70 16.91 -3.58
CA PHE A 61 -3.08 16.78 -3.14
C PHE A 61 -3.27 15.42 -2.50
N TYR A 62 -4.02 15.39 -1.41
CA TYR A 62 -4.46 14.14 -0.83
C TYR A 62 -5.86 13.84 -1.33
N HIS A 63 -6.17 12.56 -1.45
CA HIS A 63 -7.52 12.15 -1.77
C HIS A 63 -7.93 10.89 -1.04
N LEU A 64 -9.25 10.75 -0.91
CA LEU A 64 -9.92 9.54 -0.46
C LEU A 64 -10.64 8.92 -1.64
N THR A 65 -10.43 7.63 -1.86
CA THR A 65 -11.20 6.81 -2.81
C THR A 65 -11.90 5.68 -2.06
N GLN A 66 -12.87 5.05 -2.70
CA GLN A 66 -13.59 3.93 -2.11
C GLN A 66 -12.72 2.67 -2.15
N GLY A 67 -12.45 2.11 -0.97
CA GLY A 67 -11.85 0.81 -0.77
C GLY A 67 -12.83 -0.16 -0.07
N PHE A 68 -12.55 -1.45 -0.18
CA PHE A 68 -13.46 -2.50 0.29
C PHE A 68 -12.69 -3.50 1.16
N ALA A 69 -13.03 -3.55 2.44
CA ALA A 69 -12.43 -4.48 3.40
C ALA A 69 -13.29 -5.75 3.49
N VAL A 70 -12.67 -6.90 3.24
CA VAL A 70 -13.30 -8.21 3.32
C VAL A 70 -13.05 -8.82 4.69
N HIS A 71 -14.12 -9.22 5.36
CA HIS A 71 -14.08 -9.93 6.64
C HIS A 71 -14.64 -11.33 6.46
N ASP A 72 -14.11 -12.32 7.17
CA ASP A 72 -14.68 -13.67 7.20
C ASP A 72 -15.99 -13.75 8.01
N ALA A 73 -16.54 -14.96 8.13
CA ALA A 73 -17.74 -15.24 8.91
C ALA A 73 -17.63 -14.87 10.41
N HIS A 74 -16.41 -14.73 10.94
CA HIS A 74 -16.13 -14.35 12.32
C HIS A 74 -15.82 -12.85 12.48
N GLY A 75 -15.87 -12.08 11.38
CA GLY A 75 -15.56 -10.65 11.38
C GLY A 75 -14.05 -10.35 11.38
N LYS A 76 -13.18 -11.35 11.16
CA LYS A 76 -11.73 -11.13 11.03
C LYS A 76 -11.45 -10.56 9.63
N LEU A 77 -10.62 -9.52 9.57
CA LEU A 77 -10.15 -8.96 8.29
C LEU A 77 -9.31 -10.00 7.54
N ILE A 78 -9.66 -10.24 6.27
CA ILE A 78 -8.95 -11.16 5.38
C ILE A 78 -8.13 -10.39 4.34
N ALA A 79 -8.76 -9.43 3.67
CA ALA A 79 -8.12 -8.64 2.63
C ALA A 79 -8.78 -7.27 2.46
N LYS A 80 -8.14 -6.39 1.71
CA LYS A 80 -8.70 -5.13 1.24
C LYS A 80 -8.47 -5.02 -0.26
N CYS A 81 -9.49 -4.55 -0.98
CA CYS A 81 -9.37 -4.15 -2.38
C CYS A 81 -9.40 -2.62 -2.42
N VAL A 82 -8.29 -1.98 -2.81
CA VAL A 82 -8.15 -0.52 -2.80
C VAL A 82 -7.72 0.01 -4.16
N ASP A 83 -7.79 1.32 -4.33
CA ASP A 83 -7.28 2.00 -5.51
C ASP A 83 -5.75 2.14 -5.43
N ASP A 84 -5.01 1.97 -6.52
CA ASP A 84 -3.57 2.29 -6.58
C ASP A 84 -3.24 3.25 -7.71
N ILE A 85 -2.90 4.49 -7.36
CA ILE A 85 -2.74 5.60 -8.32
C ILE A 85 -1.60 5.40 -9.31
N THR A 86 -0.75 4.41 -9.10
CA THR A 86 0.30 4.09 -10.06
C THR A 86 -0.22 3.45 -11.33
N LEU A 87 -1.37 2.76 -11.28
CA LEU A 87 -1.96 2.08 -12.43
C LEU A 87 -2.65 3.07 -13.36
N GLN A 88 -2.05 3.37 -14.50
CA GLN A 88 -2.45 4.45 -15.38
C GLN A 88 -2.52 4.06 -16.85
N HIS A 89 -1.69 3.12 -17.29
CA HIS A 89 -1.53 2.81 -18.71
C HIS A 89 -2.78 2.17 -19.31
N ASP A 90 -3.34 1.18 -18.63
CA ASP A 90 -4.42 0.33 -19.14
C ASP A 90 -5.83 0.91 -18.86
N LEU A 91 -5.90 2.12 -18.31
CA LEU A 91 -7.13 2.84 -18.02
C LEU A 91 -7.47 3.81 -19.15
N ASN A 92 -8.72 3.82 -19.59
CA ASN A 92 -9.22 4.86 -20.50
C ASN A 92 -9.52 6.14 -19.72
N LYS A 93 -8.60 7.10 -19.76
CA LYS A 93 -8.69 8.39 -19.05
C LYS A 93 -9.85 9.28 -19.48
N ASP A 94 -10.37 9.07 -20.68
CA ASP A 94 -11.49 9.85 -21.23
C ASP A 94 -12.85 9.21 -20.91
N ALA A 95 -12.86 8.03 -20.29
CA ALA A 95 -14.11 7.38 -19.90
C ALA A 95 -14.86 8.21 -18.84
N PRO A 96 -16.20 8.28 -18.93
CA PRO A 96 -17.01 8.92 -17.91
C PRO A 96 -16.87 8.17 -16.59
N ALA A 97 -17.10 8.88 -15.48
CA ALA A 97 -17.12 8.25 -14.17
C ALA A 97 -18.24 7.20 -14.06
N ALA A 98 -17.91 6.04 -13.51
CA ALA A 98 -18.91 5.02 -13.19
C ALA A 98 -19.88 5.54 -12.11
N PRO A 99 -21.20 5.28 -12.22
CA PRO A 99 -22.17 5.70 -11.21
C PRO A 99 -21.80 5.19 -9.81
N GLY A 100 -21.90 6.06 -8.81
CA GLY A 100 -21.58 5.73 -7.42
C GLY A 100 -20.09 5.76 -7.06
N TRP A 101 -19.20 5.91 -8.05
CA TRP A 101 -17.77 6.04 -7.82
C TRP A 101 -17.32 7.50 -7.73
N TYR A 102 -16.62 7.84 -6.64
CA TYR A 102 -16.16 9.20 -6.40
C TYR A 102 -14.86 9.25 -5.60
N ARG A 103 -14.23 10.43 -5.61
CA ARG A 103 -13.10 10.76 -4.74
C ARG A 103 -13.37 12.04 -3.96
N LEU A 104 -12.80 12.11 -2.76
CA LEU A 104 -12.76 13.32 -1.95
C LEU A 104 -11.34 13.87 -1.98
N VAL A 105 -11.17 15.17 -2.22
CA VAL A 105 -9.86 15.81 -2.39
C VAL A 105 -9.73 16.96 -1.40
N SER A 106 -8.56 17.06 -0.76
CA SER A 106 -8.18 18.20 0.06
C SER A 106 -6.66 18.40 -0.02
N ASP A 107 -6.23 19.64 0.16
CA ASP A 107 -4.82 19.99 0.33
C ASP A 107 -4.33 19.78 1.78
N GLU A 108 -5.23 19.51 2.71
CA GLU A 108 -4.93 19.27 4.12
C GLU A 108 -5.35 17.85 4.53
N ILE A 109 -4.35 16.99 4.76
CA ILE A 109 -4.55 15.58 5.14
C ILE A 109 -5.35 15.42 6.44
N ARG A 110 -5.26 16.38 7.38
CA ARG A 110 -6.03 16.33 8.63
C ARG A 110 -7.53 16.45 8.37
N LEU A 111 -7.94 17.23 7.37
CA LEU A 111 -9.36 17.36 6.99
C LEU A 111 -9.87 16.08 6.32
N LEU A 112 -9.08 15.43 5.47
CA LEU A 112 -9.47 14.11 4.93
C LEU A 112 -9.58 13.05 6.01
N ARG A 113 -8.67 13.04 7.00
CA ARG A 113 -8.78 12.11 8.15
C ARG A 113 -10.04 12.36 8.96
N LEU A 114 -10.44 13.62 9.12
CA LEU A 114 -11.71 13.97 9.76
C LEU A 114 -12.89 13.44 8.92
N ILE A 115 -12.87 13.66 7.60
CA ILE A 115 -13.90 13.15 6.70
C ILE A 115 -14.00 11.61 6.77
N ALA A 116 -12.88 10.91 6.66
CA ALA A 116 -12.83 9.45 6.73
C ALA A 116 -13.33 8.89 8.08
N ARG A 117 -13.27 9.68 9.16
CA ARG A 117 -13.76 9.31 10.49
C ARG A 117 -15.26 9.56 10.67
N HIS A 118 -15.80 10.59 10.02
CA HIS A 118 -17.18 11.05 10.23
C HIS A 118 -18.13 10.72 9.07
N SER A 119 -17.62 10.10 8.01
CA SER A 119 -18.38 9.73 6.81
C SER A 119 -18.14 8.27 6.43
N GLN A 120 -18.99 7.74 5.55
CA GLN A 120 -18.90 6.37 5.03
C GLN A 120 -18.70 6.43 3.50
N ALA A 121 -17.96 5.45 2.97
CA ALA A 121 -17.56 5.44 1.56
C ALA A 121 -18.62 4.84 0.62
N ASP A 122 -19.65 4.20 1.17
CA ASP A 122 -20.81 3.67 0.46
C ASP A 122 -21.96 4.69 0.36
N LEU A 123 -21.85 5.85 1.01
CA LEU A 123 -22.81 6.93 0.85
C LEU A 123 -22.76 7.51 -0.57
N PRO A 124 -23.89 8.02 -1.08
CA PRO A 124 -23.88 8.86 -2.28
C PRO A 124 -22.93 10.05 -2.12
N ILE A 125 -22.27 10.45 -3.21
CA ILE A 125 -21.30 11.56 -3.23
C ILE A 125 -21.82 12.83 -2.53
N ALA A 126 -23.10 13.18 -2.72
CA ALA A 126 -23.72 14.34 -2.10
C ALA A 126 -23.80 14.25 -0.56
N ALA A 127 -24.01 13.04 -0.04
CA ALA A 127 -24.12 12.77 1.39
C ALA A 127 -22.74 12.59 2.06
N SER A 128 -21.71 12.25 1.28
CA SER A 128 -20.37 11.94 1.79
C SER A 128 -19.69 13.08 2.55
N LEU A 129 -20.14 14.33 2.38
CA LEU A 129 -19.60 15.51 3.06
C LEU A 129 -20.58 16.11 4.10
N GLN A 130 -21.80 15.57 4.26
CA GLN A 130 -22.84 16.18 5.12
C GLN A 130 -22.43 16.23 6.58
N ALA A 131 -22.06 15.07 7.16
CA ALA A 131 -21.68 14.98 8.57
C ALA A 131 -20.48 15.90 8.93
N VAL A 132 -19.59 16.13 7.97
CA VAL A 132 -18.46 17.04 8.16
C VAL A 132 -18.93 18.49 8.04
N GLY A 133 -19.81 18.81 7.10
CA GLY A 133 -20.41 20.14 7.01
C GLY A 133 -21.11 20.55 8.31
N GLU A 134 -21.85 19.62 8.95
CA GLU A 134 -22.48 19.86 10.25
C GLU A 134 -21.47 20.26 11.34
N LEU A 135 -20.28 19.65 11.36
CA LEU A 135 -19.20 20.02 12.31
C LEU A 135 -18.70 21.45 12.09
N PHE A 136 -18.75 21.95 10.86
CA PHE A 136 -18.33 23.32 10.50
C PHE A 136 -19.49 24.31 10.41
N GLY A 137 -20.73 23.89 10.71
CA GLY A 137 -21.92 24.72 10.58
C GLY A 137 -22.25 25.10 9.14
N THR A 138 -21.82 24.31 8.15
CA THR A 138 -22.05 24.55 6.72
C THR A 138 -22.65 23.32 6.02
N GLN A 139 -22.96 23.45 4.74
CA GLN A 139 -23.54 22.38 3.93
C GLN A 139 -22.77 22.24 2.61
N PRO A 140 -22.61 21.00 2.08
CA PRO A 140 -22.02 20.79 0.77
C PRO A 140 -22.82 21.51 -0.33
N GLN A 141 -22.12 22.22 -1.21
CA GLN A 141 -22.72 22.94 -2.33
C GLN A 141 -22.42 22.20 -3.64
N ALA A 142 -23.48 21.86 -4.38
CA ALA A 142 -23.34 21.27 -5.70
C ALA A 142 -22.76 22.29 -6.70
N SER A 143 -21.92 21.80 -7.60
CA SER A 143 -21.28 22.52 -8.69
C SER A 143 -21.44 21.74 -9.99
N ALA A 144 -21.08 22.34 -11.12
CA ALA A 144 -21.16 21.69 -12.42
C ALA A 144 -20.41 20.34 -12.45
N GLY A 145 -20.91 19.39 -13.25
CA GLY A 145 -20.28 18.08 -13.42
C GLY A 145 -20.40 17.12 -12.23
N GLY A 146 -21.37 17.33 -11.33
CA GLY A 146 -21.59 16.45 -10.18
C GLY A 146 -20.57 16.63 -9.05
N VAL A 147 -19.85 17.76 -9.05
CA VAL A 147 -18.87 18.11 -8.01
C VAL A 147 -19.59 18.73 -6.82
N TYR A 148 -19.18 18.39 -5.59
CA TYR A 148 -19.67 18.99 -4.36
C TYR A 148 -18.52 19.65 -3.62
N ARG A 149 -18.70 20.92 -3.24
CA ARG A 149 -17.72 21.67 -2.46
C ARG A 149 -18.21 21.82 -1.03
N LEU A 150 -17.32 21.54 -0.08
CA LEU A 150 -17.51 21.93 1.31
C LEU A 150 -16.52 23.01 1.69
N SER A 151 -17.04 24.11 2.24
CA SER A 151 -16.28 25.23 2.78
C SER A 151 -16.72 25.52 4.21
N ASP A 152 -15.86 26.14 5.01
CA ASP A 152 -16.24 26.63 6.34
C ASP A 152 -17.09 27.92 6.27
N GLY A 153 -17.53 28.43 7.43
CA GLY A 153 -18.35 29.64 7.50
C GLY A 153 -17.66 30.93 7.05
N SER A 154 -16.33 30.92 6.88
CA SER A 154 -15.56 32.04 6.31
C SER A 154 -15.34 31.92 4.80
N GLY A 155 -15.77 30.79 4.21
CA GLY A 155 -15.59 30.47 2.79
C GLY A 155 -14.30 29.72 2.47
N ALA A 156 -13.46 29.38 3.46
CA ALA A 156 -12.25 28.60 3.23
C ALA A 156 -12.61 27.17 2.82
N SER A 157 -11.88 26.59 1.86
CA SER A 157 -12.14 25.25 1.34
C SER A 157 -11.79 24.18 2.37
N ILE A 158 -12.70 23.23 2.59
CA ILE A 158 -12.45 22.04 3.43
C ILE A 158 -12.11 20.85 2.52
N ALA A 159 -13.01 20.52 1.60
CA ALA A 159 -12.83 19.42 0.65
C ALA A 159 -13.73 19.57 -0.58
N LEU A 160 -13.36 18.84 -1.64
CA LEU A 160 -14.16 18.65 -2.84
C LEU A 160 -14.50 17.17 -2.98
N ALA A 161 -15.76 16.83 -3.25
CA ALA A 161 -16.15 15.53 -3.74
C ALA A 161 -16.37 15.61 -5.26
N ALA A 162 -15.78 14.71 -6.02
CA ALA A 162 -15.97 14.66 -7.47
C ALA A 162 -16.17 13.20 -7.93
N PRO A 163 -16.99 12.96 -8.98
CA PRO A 163 -17.04 11.66 -9.64
C PRO A 163 -15.64 11.19 -10.01
N LEU A 164 -15.39 9.88 -9.91
CA LEU A 164 -14.08 9.29 -10.14
C LEU A 164 -13.94 8.95 -11.64
N PRO A 165 -13.20 9.74 -12.44
CA PRO A 165 -13.20 9.58 -13.89
C PRO A 165 -12.17 8.54 -14.35
N GLY A 166 -12.20 8.21 -15.64
CA GLY A 166 -11.09 7.53 -16.30
C GLY A 166 -10.98 6.05 -15.94
N GLU A 167 -12.12 5.36 -15.81
CA GLU A 167 -12.23 3.93 -15.46
C GLU A 167 -11.55 3.54 -14.14
N ARG A 168 -11.35 4.52 -13.28
CA ARG A 168 -10.47 4.40 -12.13
C ARG A 168 -11.07 3.53 -11.01
N GLU A 169 -12.35 3.18 -11.09
CA GLU A 169 -12.97 2.10 -10.31
C GLU A 169 -12.37 0.71 -10.55
N ARG A 170 -11.70 0.51 -11.69
CA ARG A 170 -11.13 -0.78 -12.08
C ARG A 170 -9.77 -1.07 -11.47
N ALA A 171 -8.95 -0.05 -11.20
CA ALA A 171 -7.63 -0.23 -10.58
C ALA A 171 -7.79 -0.88 -9.20
N CYS A 172 -7.03 -1.93 -8.91
CA CYS A 172 -7.22 -2.69 -7.69
C CYS A 172 -5.89 -3.15 -7.12
N GLU A 173 -5.49 -2.65 -5.95
CA GLU A 173 -4.47 -3.29 -5.13
C GLU A 173 -5.19 -4.22 -4.13
N LEU A 174 -4.96 -5.52 -4.27
CA LEU A 174 -5.41 -6.55 -3.33
C LEU A 174 -4.38 -6.66 -2.21
N ILE A 175 -4.75 -6.23 -1.01
CA ILE A 175 -3.90 -6.22 0.18
C ILE A 175 -4.39 -7.28 1.15
N THR A 176 -3.57 -8.26 1.48
CA THR A 176 -3.92 -9.26 2.49
C THR A 176 -3.81 -8.69 3.91
N ALA A 177 -4.61 -9.23 4.83
CA ALA A 177 -4.19 -9.22 6.24
C ALA A 177 -2.89 -10.04 6.37
N PRO A 178 -2.04 -9.81 7.40
CA PRO A 178 -0.84 -10.62 7.59
C PRO A 178 -1.20 -12.11 7.61
N LEU A 179 -0.65 -12.85 6.65
CA LEU A 179 -0.81 -14.29 6.53
C LEU A 179 0.33 -14.98 7.28
N ALA A 180 0.10 -16.20 7.75
CA ALA A 180 1.23 -17.06 8.08
C ALA A 180 2.00 -17.33 6.77
N ALA A 181 3.33 -17.43 6.86
CA ALA A 181 4.13 -17.52 5.65
C ALA A 181 3.91 -18.79 4.83
N ASP A 182 3.35 -19.84 5.45
CA ASP A 182 2.96 -21.10 4.84
C ASP A 182 1.45 -21.18 4.50
N ASP A 183 0.70 -20.09 4.68
CA ASP A 183 -0.74 -20.01 4.39
C ASP A 183 -1.00 -19.80 2.89
N HIS A 184 -0.54 -20.77 2.10
CA HIS A 184 -0.69 -20.82 0.65
C HIS A 184 -2.15 -20.88 0.23
N ASP A 185 -2.98 -21.68 0.93
CA ASP A 185 -4.39 -21.87 0.59
C ASP A 185 -5.19 -20.56 0.64
N THR A 186 -4.95 -19.72 1.63
CA THR A 186 -5.61 -18.40 1.71
C THR A 186 -5.18 -17.52 0.56
N LEU A 187 -3.89 -17.46 0.24
CA LEU A 187 -3.38 -16.68 -0.88
C LEU A 187 -3.97 -17.17 -2.22
N ALA A 188 -3.96 -18.49 -2.45
CA ALA A 188 -4.53 -19.12 -3.63
C ALA A 188 -6.00 -18.76 -3.80
N LEU A 189 -6.81 -18.89 -2.74
CA LEU A 189 -8.23 -18.52 -2.77
C LEU A 189 -8.45 -17.07 -3.20
N LEU A 190 -7.64 -16.14 -2.69
CA LEU A 190 -7.76 -14.72 -3.01
C LEU A 190 -7.44 -14.43 -4.49
N LEU A 191 -6.37 -15.04 -5.01
CA LEU A 191 -5.96 -14.87 -6.40
C LEU A 191 -6.88 -15.61 -7.39
N ASP A 192 -7.39 -16.77 -6.99
CA ASP A 192 -8.38 -17.53 -7.78
C ASP A 192 -9.67 -16.74 -7.94
N CYS A 193 -10.12 -16.00 -6.91
CA CYS A 193 -11.27 -15.09 -7.05
C CYS A 193 -11.01 -14.00 -8.10
N ALA A 194 -9.81 -13.43 -8.13
CA ALA A 194 -9.44 -12.42 -9.12
C ALA A 194 -9.38 -13.04 -10.53
N ALA A 195 -8.79 -14.22 -10.67
CA ALA A 195 -8.75 -14.95 -11.93
C ALA A 195 -10.15 -15.34 -12.44
N GLU A 196 -11.05 -15.81 -11.56
CA GLU A 196 -12.44 -16.15 -11.89
C GLU A 196 -13.22 -14.95 -12.44
N LEU A 197 -12.98 -13.76 -11.87
CA LEU A 197 -13.59 -12.51 -12.34
C LEU A 197 -12.91 -11.93 -13.57
N GLY A 198 -11.84 -12.54 -14.08
CA GLY A 198 -11.10 -12.06 -15.24
C GLY A 198 -10.30 -10.79 -14.97
N PHE A 199 -9.80 -10.60 -13.75
CA PHE A 199 -8.84 -9.52 -13.47
C PHE A 199 -7.58 -9.70 -14.31
N LEU A 200 -7.04 -8.57 -14.75
CA LEU A 200 -5.87 -8.48 -15.60
C LEU A 200 -4.66 -8.04 -14.78
N LEU A 201 -3.47 -8.39 -15.27
CA LEU A 201 -2.21 -7.87 -14.77
C LEU A 201 -1.93 -6.54 -15.50
N PRO A 202 -1.95 -5.38 -14.82
CA PRO A 202 -1.71 -4.10 -15.47
C PRO A 202 -0.25 -3.97 -15.90
N LEU A 203 0.02 -3.14 -16.92
CA LEU A 203 1.36 -2.92 -17.46
C LEU A 203 2.34 -2.47 -16.38
N GLU A 204 1.89 -1.61 -15.45
CA GLU A 204 2.72 -1.06 -14.37
C GLU A 204 2.78 -1.98 -13.13
N GLY A 205 2.02 -3.08 -13.14
CA GLY A 205 1.72 -3.90 -11.98
C GLY A 205 2.92 -4.56 -11.32
N ALA A 206 2.92 -4.54 -10.00
CA ALA A 206 3.86 -5.21 -9.13
C ALA A 206 3.17 -6.08 -8.06
N THR A 207 3.97 -6.89 -7.37
CA THR A 207 3.59 -7.52 -6.10
C THR A 207 4.58 -7.09 -5.02
N HIS A 208 4.08 -6.65 -3.88
CA HIS A 208 4.88 -6.29 -2.72
C HIS A 208 4.72 -7.31 -1.60
N LEU A 209 5.84 -7.69 -0.98
CA LEU A 209 5.86 -8.57 0.20
C LEU A 209 6.29 -7.76 1.42
N HIS A 210 5.49 -7.81 2.47
CA HIS A 210 5.68 -7.07 3.71
C HIS A 210 6.00 -8.02 4.86
N PHE A 211 7.29 -8.20 5.15
CA PHE A 211 7.75 -9.03 6.25
C PHE A 211 7.78 -8.24 7.55
N ASP A 212 7.53 -8.89 8.69
CA ASP A 212 7.67 -8.27 10.01
C ASP A 212 9.06 -7.62 10.16
N GLY A 213 9.06 -6.32 10.49
CA GLY A 213 10.25 -5.51 10.62
C GLY A 213 11.00 -5.70 11.93
N THR A 214 10.33 -6.25 12.95
CA THR A 214 10.84 -6.35 14.33
C THR A 214 12.21 -7.00 14.43
N PRO A 215 12.51 -8.12 13.72
CA PRO A 215 13.81 -8.77 13.82
C PRO A 215 14.99 -7.90 13.34
N PHE A 216 14.72 -6.93 12.47
CA PHE A 216 15.71 -6.02 11.89
C PHE A 216 15.93 -4.74 12.70
N CYS A 217 15.20 -4.56 13.81
CA CYS A 217 15.38 -3.45 14.74
C CYS A 217 16.61 -3.62 15.66
N HIS A 218 17.73 -4.04 15.08
CA HIS A 218 19.05 -4.11 15.71
C HIS A 218 20.09 -3.57 14.72
N PRO A 219 20.94 -2.59 15.07
CA PRO A 219 21.79 -1.91 14.08
C PRO A 219 22.72 -2.83 13.29
N ALA A 220 23.38 -3.79 13.95
CA ALA A 220 24.17 -4.80 13.25
C ALA A 220 23.35 -5.66 12.26
N THR A 221 22.10 -5.99 12.61
CA THR A 221 21.21 -6.78 11.74
C THR A 221 20.73 -5.96 10.54
N LEU A 222 20.38 -4.68 10.75
CA LEU A 222 20.01 -3.78 9.66
C LEU A 222 21.19 -3.51 8.72
N GLN A 223 22.39 -3.32 9.27
CA GLN A 223 23.60 -3.17 8.48
C GLN A 223 23.87 -4.40 7.61
N GLN A 224 23.77 -5.61 8.20
CA GLN A 224 23.95 -6.86 7.44
C GLN A 224 22.85 -7.06 6.39
N LEU A 225 21.59 -6.74 6.69
CA LEU A 225 20.49 -6.78 5.72
C LEU A 225 20.81 -5.91 4.49
N VAL A 226 21.25 -4.67 4.73
CA VAL A 226 21.58 -3.73 3.67
C VAL A 226 22.77 -4.21 2.85
N ASN A 227 23.83 -4.69 3.52
CA ASN A 227 25.03 -5.18 2.85
C ASN A 227 24.82 -6.50 2.10
N THR A 228 23.81 -7.28 2.49
CA THR A 228 23.41 -8.50 1.78
C THR A 228 22.58 -8.18 0.54
N LEU A 229 21.55 -7.34 0.68
CA LEU A 229 20.58 -7.09 -0.39
C LEU A 229 21.08 -6.08 -1.42
N HIS A 230 21.79 -5.02 -1.00
CA HIS A 230 22.16 -3.93 -1.91
C HIS A 230 23.01 -4.39 -3.12
N PRO A 231 24.06 -5.22 -2.95
CA PRO A 231 24.85 -5.69 -4.08
C PRO A 231 24.10 -6.66 -5.00
N GLN A 232 23.11 -7.37 -4.46
CA GLN A 232 22.35 -8.41 -5.17
C GLN A 232 21.14 -7.87 -5.93
N ARG A 233 20.84 -6.57 -5.83
CA ARG A 233 19.63 -5.94 -6.39
C ARG A 233 19.36 -6.30 -7.85
N GLU A 234 20.34 -6.08 -8.73
CA GLU A 234 20.13 -6.32 -10.17
C GLU A 234 20.04 -7.81 -10.49
N ALA A 235 20.79 -8.66 -9.78
CA ALA A 235 20.69 -10.11 -9.92
C ALA A 235 19.31 -10.64 -9.48
N LEU A 236 18.80 -10.15 -8.34
CA LEU A 236 17.47 -10.49 -7.84
C LEU A 236 16.37 -9.99 -8.78
N ARG A 237 16.50 -8.78 -9.34
CA ARG A 237 15.56 -8.27 -10.34
C ARG A 237 15.49 -9.14 -11.59
N GLN A 238 16.65 -9.58 -12.08
CA GLN A 238 16.74 -10.48 -13.23
C GLN A 238 16.13 -11.85 -12.91
N GLN A 239 16.47 -12.42 -11.75
CA GLN A 239 15.95 -13.71 -11.29
C GLN A 239 14.43 -13.70 -11.12
N LEU A 240 13.88 -12.65 -10.52
CA LEU A 240 12.45 -12.52 -10.23
C LEU A 240 11.65 -11.94 -11.39
N HIS A 241 12.30 -11.67 -12.52
CA HIS A 241 11.67 -11.06 -13.70
C HIS A 241 10.91 -9.77 -13.38
N THR A 242 11.56 -8.87 -12.62
CA THR A 242 10.97 -7.58 -12.23
C THR A 242 10.38 -6.85 -13.43
N ASN A 243 9.16 -6.36 -13.28
CA ASN A 243 8.47 -5.62 -14.32
C ASN A 243 9.23 -4.32 -14.68
N PRO A 244 9.74 -4.16 -15.91
CA PRO A 244 10.49 -2.96 -16.32
C PRO A 244 9.64 -1.69 -16.38
N HIS A 245 8.31 -1.82 -16.39
CA HIS A 245 7.38 -0.71 -16.36
C HIS A 245 7.05 -0.24 -14.93
N CYS A 246 7.46 -0.97 -13.89
CA CYS A 246 7.33 -0.53 -12.51
C CYS A 246 8.35 0.58 -12.20
N ARG A 247 7.89 1.83 -12.15
CA ARG A 247 8.76 3.03 -12.05
C ARG A 247 9.16 3.40 -10.62
N ARG A 248 8.55 2.79 -9.60
CA ARG A 248 8.75 3.14 -8.18
C ARG A 248 9.72 2.17 -7.48
N LEU A 249 10.82 1.86 -8.17
CA LEU A 249 11.88 0.96 -7.75
C LEU A 249 13.24 1.65 -7.86
N GLY A 250 14.24 1.15 -7.15
CA GLY A 250 15.57 1.76 -7.17
C GLY A 250 16.52 1.31 -6.08
N ALA A 251 17.73 1.84 -6.15
CA ALA A 251 18.75 1.67 -5.12
C ALA A 251 18.41 2.46 -3.86
N TRP A 252 18.95 2.02 -2.73
CA TRP A 252 19.12 2.91 -1.58
C TRP A 252 20.07 4.05 -1.95
N SER A 253 19.83 5.24 -1.38
CA SER A 253 20.68 6.41 -1.62
C SER A 253 22.09 6.23 -1.04
N GLU A 254 23.08 6.88 -1.65
CA GLU A 254 24.46 6.89 -1.14
C GLU A 254 24.52 7.39 0.31
N SER A 255 23.74 8.42 0.66
CA SER A 255 23.63 8.93 2.03
C SER A 255 23.12 7.88 3.01
N LEU A 256 22.11 7.08 2.63
CA LEU A 256 21.60 5.98 3.46
C LEU A 256 22.67 4.90 3.65
N LEU A 257 23.34 4.49 2.58
CA LEU A 257 24.40 3.50 2.63
C LEU A 257 25.57 3.96 3.48
N ALA A 258 26.02 5.21 3.33
CA ALA A 258 27.09 5.80 4.12
C ALA A 258 26.73 5.88 5.61
N SER A 259 25.48 6.21 5.93
CA SER A 259 25.00 6.27 7.32
C SER A 259 24.98 4.89 7.99
N ILE A 260 24.48 3.88 7.28
CA ILE A 260 24.38 2.50 7.77
C ILE A 260 25.75 1.83 7.85
N ASN A 261 26.67 2.15 6.94
CA ASN A 261 28.02 1.59 6.91
C ASN A 261 29.06 2.42 7.66
N ALA A 262 28.64 3.43 8.42
CA ALA A 262 29.52 4.12 9.35
C ALA A 262 30.12 3.12 10.37
N ALA A 263 31.40 3.28 10.70
CA ALA A 263 32.14 2.33 11.53
C ALA A 263 31.53 2.12 12.94
N ASP A 264 30.80 3.11 13.44
CA ASP A 264 30.14 3.08 14.74
C ASP A 264 28.69 2.55 14.69
N PHE A 265 28.10 2.40 13.49
CA PHE A 265 26.67 2.14 13.34
C PHE A 265 26.20 0.87 14.06
N SER A 266 26.97 -0.22 13.95
CA SER A 266 26.64 -1.51 14.58
C SER A 266 26.70 -1.48 16.11
N GLN A 267 27.35 -0.47 16.70
CA GLN A 267 27.51 -0.30 18.15
C GLN A 267 26.43 0.59 18.77
N LEU A 268 25.57 1.20 17.95
CA LEU A 268 24.47 2.03 18.43
C LEU A 268 23.39 1.18 19.09
N THR A 269 22.60 1.83 19.94
CA THR A 269 21.26 1.33 20.26
C THR A 269 20.33 1.48 19.05
N TRP A 270 19.23 0.73 19.03
CA TRP A 270 18.23 0.87 17.96
C TRP A 270 17.64 2.28 17.88
N ASP A 271 17.36 2.92 19.03
CA ASP A 271 16.80 4.27 19.05
C ASP A 271 17.77 5.32 18.48
N GLU A 272 19.08 5.20 18.77
CA GLU A 272 20.11 6.06 18.20
C GLU A 272 20.28 5.84 16.69
N ALA A 273 20.33 4.58 16.24
CA ALA A 273 20.40 4.24 14.83
C ALA A 273 19.16 4.76 14.07
N ARG A 274 17.96 4.56 14.61
CA ARG A 274 16.72 5.07 14.04
C ARG A 274 16.73 6.60 13.97
N ALA A 275 17.13 7.28 15.05
CA ALA A 275 17.19 8.74 15.09
C ALA A 275 18.18 9.29 14.05
N ARG A 276 19.34 8.65 13.88
CA ARG A 276 20.33 8.98 12.85
C ARG A 276 19.74 8.85 11.45
N LEU A 277 19.11 7.71 11.13
CA LEU A 277 18.53 7.47 9.81
C LEU A 277 17.33 8.37 9.51
N ALA A 278 16.56 8.76 10.54
CA ALA A 278 15.42 9.66 10.40
C ALA A 278 15.81 11.11 10.05
N GLN A 279 17.10 11.48 10.16
CA GLN A 279 17.60 12.79 9.73
C GLN A 279 17.75 12.90 8.20
N LEU A 280 17.76 11.76 7.50
CA LEU A 280 17.80 11.74 6.04
C LEU A 280 16.55 12.39 5.44
N SER A 281 16.72 13.11 4.33
CA SER A 281 15.59 13.72 3.64
C SER A 281 14.62 12.65 3.11
N LYS A 282 13.37 13.05 2.82
CA LYS A 282 12.37 12.15 2.20
C LYS A 282 12.82 11.53 0.88
N LYS A 283 13.75 12.17 0.16
CA LYS A 283 14.31 11.64 -1.08
C LYS A 283 15.36 10.56 -0.82
N GLU A 284 16.16 10.72 0.23
CA GLU A 284 17.23 9.79 0.59
C GLU A 284 16.69 8.56 1.33
N LEU A 285 15.67 8.76 2.18
CA LEU A 285 14.91 7.71 2.85
C LEU A 285 13.50 7.63 2.25
N THR A 286 13.41 7.03 1.07
CA THR A 286 12.16 6.83 0.33
C THR A 286 11.69 5.38 0.40
N LYS A 287 10.38 5.16 0.19
CA LYS A 287 9.84 3.80 -0.04
C LYS A 287 10.07 3.31 -1.47
N TYR A 288 10.44 4.19 -2.40
CA TYR A 288 10.66 3.88 -3.82
C TYR A 288 12.04 3.26 -4.07
N CYS A 289 12.33 2.18 -3.35
CA CYS A 289 13.52 1.34 -3.50
C CYS A 289 13.06 -0.11 -3.70
N ASP A 290 13.96 -0.98 -4.17
CA ASP A 290 13.69 -2.41 -4.33
C ASP A 290 13.30 -3.09 -3.01
N PHE A 291 13.94 -2.61 -1.94
CA PHE A 291 13.72 -3.06 -0.58
C PHE A 291 13.44 -1.84 0.29
N ASN A 292 12.20 -1.69 0.74
CA ASN A 292 11.79 -0.56 1.58
C ASN A 292 12.00 -0.89 3.07
N ILE A 293 12.95 -0.19 3.68
CA ILE A 293 13.23 -0.22 5.13
C ILE A 293 12.71 1.02 5.86
N ARG A 294 12.11 1.98 5.15
CA ARG A 294 11.58 3.21 5.74
C ARG A 294 10.51 2.90 6.80
N ASN A 295 9.76 1.83 6.61
CA ASN A 295 8.66 1.39 7.47
C ASN A 295 9.10 1.03 8.91
N ILE A 296 10.34 0.55 9.10
CA ILE A 296 10.92 0.33 10.44
C ILE A 296 11.60 1.57 11.03
N ILE A 297 12.03 2.52 10.18
CA ILE A 297 12.72 3.76 10.62
C ILE A 297 11.73 4.87 10.99
N VAL A 298 10.69 5.05 10.16
CA VAL A 298 9.66 6.08 10.33
C VAL A 298 8.34 5.38 10.70
N PRO A 299 8.00 5.31 11.99
CA PRO A 299 6.84 4.55 12.46
C PRO A 299 5.57 4.97 11.74
N THR A 300 4.93 4.01 11.09
CA THR A 300 3.62 4.17 10.47
C THR A 300 2.72 3.08 11.06
N ALA A 301 1.57 3.47 11.62
CA ALA A 301 0.67 2.52 12.26
C ALA A 301 0.30 1.37 11.31
N GLY A 302 0.50 0.12 11.77
CA GLY A 302 0.23 -1.08 10.98
C GLY A 302 1.21 -1.37 9.85
N LYS A 303 2.31 -0.62 9.71
CA LYS A 303 3.34 -0.82 8.65
C LYS A 303 4.75 -0.92 9.24
N HIS A 304 4.95 -1.75 10.27
CA HIS A 304 6.29 -2.02 10.81
C HIS A 304 6.93 -3.20 10.05
N THR A 305 7.41 -2.95 8.84
CA THR A 305 7.78 -4.01 7.89
C THR A 305 9.11 -3.74 7.19
N VAL A 306 9.79 -4.79 6.77
CA VAL A 306 10.73 -4.74 5.64
C VAL A 306 9.96 -5.20 4.40
N GLU A 307 9.98 -4.38 3.36
CA GLU A 307 9.13 -4.60 2.19
C GLU A 307 9.96 -4.89 0.94
N VAL A 308 9.67 -6.00 0.26
CA VAL A 308 10.24 -6.39 -1.03
C VAL A 308 9.30 -5.92 -2.14
N ARG A 309 9.82 -5.17 -3.11
CA ARG A 309 9.00 -4.49 -4.12
C ARG A 309 9.28 -4.92 -5.56
N ILE A 310 10.13 -5.91 -5.75
CA ILE A 310 10.71 -6.26 -7.06
C ILE A 310 9.98 -7.40 -7.79
N LEU A 311 8.89 -7.93 -7.23
CA LEU A 311 8.13 -8.97 -7.92
C LEU A 311 7.21 -8.35 -8.98
N PRO A 312 7.09 -8.94 -10.17
CA PRO A 312 6.02 -8.59 -11.10
C PRO A 312 4.66 -8.94 -10.49
N SER A 313 3.59 -8.26 -10.93
CA SER A 313 2.24 -8.70 -10.59
C SER A 313 1.96 -10.09 -11.16
N THR A 314 1.22 -10.90 -10.41
CA THR A 314 0.86 -12.27 -10.78
C THR A 314 -0.43 -12.70 -10.09
N LEU A 315 -1.16 -13.61 -10.74
CA LEU A 315 -2.32 -14.32 -10.17
C LEU A 315 -1.94 -15.75 -9.72
N VAL A 316 -0.67 -16.11 -9.79
CA VAL A 316 -0.18 -17.46 -9.47
C VAL A 316 0.40 -17.47 -8.06
N ALA A 317 -0.31 -18.07 -7.11
CA ALA A 317 0.10 -18.13 -5.70
C ALA A 317 1.49 -18.77 -5.51
N ASP A 318 1.81 -19.83 -6.26
CA ASP A 318 3.10 -20.53 -6.18
C ASP A 318 4.30 -19.60 -6.45
N VAL A 319 4.13 -18.64 -7.37
CA VAL A 319 5.20 -17.68 -7.69
C VAL A 319 5.46 -16.75 -6.50
N ILE A 320 4.41 -16.31 -5.82
CA ILE A 320 4.50 -15.48 -4.63
C ILE A 320 5.07 -16.28 -3.46
N GLN A 321 4.62 -17.52 -3.27
CA GLN A 321 5.12 -18.41 -2.21
C GLN A 321 6.61 -18.70 -2.38
N ALA A 322 7.07 -19.03 -3.58
CA ALA A 322 8.48 -19.27 -3.84
C ALA A 322 9.35 -18.05 -3.51
N ALA A 323 8.85 -16.84 -3.78
CA ALA A 323 9.54 -15.61 -3.40
C ALA A 323 9.51 -15.38 -1.88
N ILE A 324 8.39 -15.67 -1.20
CA ILE A 324 8.30 -15.64 0.28
C ILE A 324 9.39 -16.55 0.87
N ASP A 325 9.46 -17.81 0.45
CA ASP A 325 10.42 -18.79 0.94
C ASP A 325 11.88 -18.34 0.71
N GLN A 326 12.16 -17.78 -0.47
CA GLN A 326 13.48 -17.24 -0.81
C GLN A 326 13.89 -16.09 0.13
N PHE A 327 13.02 -15.11 0.33
CA PHE A 327 13.34 -13.95 1.17
C PHE A 327 13.34 -14.29 2.66
N GLN A 328 12.47 -15.20 3.12
CA GLN A 328 12.52 -15.71 4.49
C GLN A 328 13.86 -16.40 4.76
N THR A 329 14.33 -17.25 3.85
CA THR A 329 15.63 -17.91 3.99
C THR A 329 16.77 -16.88 4.06
N CYS A 330 16.76 -15.88 3.17
CA CYS A 330 17.73 -14.79 3.18
C CYS A 330 17.71 -14.03 4.51
N PHE A 331 16.53 -13.70 5.01
CA PHE A 331 16.35 -12.92 6.24
C PHE A 331 16.73 -13.70 7.49
N ALA A 332 16.35 -14.98 7.56
CA ALA A 332 16.77 -15.91 8.59
C ALA A 332 18.29 -15.98 8.70
N GLN A 333 18.99 -16.05 7.56
CA GLN A 333 20.45 -16.07 7.52
C GLN A 333 21.06 -14.75 8.03
N VAL A 334 20.57 -13.60 7.54
CA VAL A 334 21.00 -12.27 8.01
C VAL A 334 20.87 -12.13 9.53
N ILE A 335 19.77 -12.60 10.11
CA ILE A 335 19.49 -12.52 11.55
C ILE A 335 20.38 -13.46 12.35
N ALA A 336 20.68 -14.66 11.82
CA ALA A 336 21.53 -15.64 12.49
C ALA A 336 23.00 -15.23 12.52
N GLU A 337 23.47 -14.45 11.54
CA GLU A 337 24.86 -13.97 11.46
C GLU A 337 25.15 -12.80 12.41
N THR A 338 24.13 -12.14 12.95
CA THR A 338 24.26 -10.89 13.72
C THR A 338 23.80 -10.99 15.17
N ARG A 339 23.35 -12.17 15.61
CA ARG A 339 22.86 -12.45 16.98
C ARG A 339 23.62 -13.62 17.60
#